data_AF-A0A4Q5RGT5-F1
#
_entry.id   AF-A0A4Q5RGT5-F1
#
_cell.length_a   1.000
_cell.length_b   1.000
_cell.length_c   1.000
_cell.angle_alpha   90.00
_cell.angle_beta   90.00
_cell.angle_gamma   90.00
#
_symmetry.space_group_name_H-M   'P 1'
#
loop_
_entity.id
_entity.type
_entity.pdbx_description
1 polymer ?
#
loop_
_entity_poly.entity_id
_entity_poly.type
_entity_poly.pdbx_seq_one_letter_code
_entity_poly.pdbx_strand_id
1 'polypeptide(L)'
;IQDDYLDAFGDPEKFGKQVGGDILANKKTFLLIRALENTSGEKHQQLLSLMRSDTPEKVERVLDIYREVGVDTWANSLKNQYLTTAYQHLEDIAVLSSRKQPLRALAEFLIQRDH
;
A
#
# COMPACT_ATOMS: atom_id res chain seq x y z
N ILE A 1 0.68 -2.62 -4.67
CA ILE A 1 0.07 -1.49 -3.90
C ILE A 1 -0.76 -2.03 -2.75
N GLN A 2 -1.89 -2.70 -2.97
CA GLN A 2 -2.70 -3.23 -1.85
C GLN A 2 -1.90 -4.21 -0.99
N ASP A 3 -1.17 -5.16 -1.59
CA ASP A 3 -0.33 -6.09 -0.82
C ASP A 3 0.79 -5.37 -0.04
N ASP A 4 1.54 -4.44 -0.66
CA ASP A 4 2.54 -3.61 0.03
C ASP A 4 1.92 -2.80 1.19
N TYR A 5 0.71 -2.27 0.99
CA TYR A 5 -0.04 -1.50 1.99
C TYR A 5 -0.48 -2.38 3.15
N LEU A 6 -1.05 -3.55 2.87
CA LEU A 6 -1.48 -4.51 3.88
C LEU A 6 -0.28 -5.08 4.66
N ASP A 7 0.86 -5.27 4.02
CA ASP A 7 2.07 -5.67 4.73
C ASP A 7 2.52 -4.58 5.71
N ALA A 8 2.52 -3.31 5.30
CA ALA A 8 2.98 -2.19 6.14
C ALA A 8 1.97 -1.73 7.21
N PHE A 9 0.69 -1.66 6.87
CA PHE A 9 -0.37 -1.03 7.69
C PHE A 9 -1.54 -1.96 8.03
N GLY A 10 -1.48 -3.24 7.64
CA GLY A 10 -2.52 -4.22 7.97
C GLY A 10 -2.62 -4.45 9.47
N ASP A 11 -3.76 -5.01 9.89
CA ASP A 11 -3.99 -5.40 11.28
C ASP A 11 -3.31 -6.75 11.59
N PRO A 12 -2.33 -6.83 12.50
CA PRO A 12 -1.67 -8.08 12.86
C PRO A 12 -2.64 -9.19 13.28
N GLU A 13 -3.76 -8.85 13.93
CA GLU A 13 -4.74 -9.83 14.40
C GLU A 13 -5.47 -10.51 13.23
N LYS A 14 -5.69 -9.77 12.13
CA LYS A 14 -6.35 -10.28 10.92
C LYS A 14 -5.37 -11.00 10.00
N PHE A 15 -4.17 -10.46 9.86
CA PHE A 15 -3.16 -11.02 8.96
C PHE A 15 -2.40 -12.22 9.55
N GLY A 16 -2.49 -12.44 10.88
CA GLY A 16 -1.84 -13.56 11.56
C GLY A 16 -0.31 -13.54 11.49
N LYS A 17 0.28 -12.39 11.14
CA LYS A 17 1.73 -12.19 10.98
C LYS A 17 2.15 -10.80 11.45
N GLN A 18 3.45 -10.66 11.72
CA GLN A 18 4.06 -9.36 11.99
C GLN A 18 3.90 -8.44 10.77
N VAL A 19 3.50 -7.19 11.03
CA VAL A 19 3.43 -6.12 10.02
C VAL A 19 4.83 -5.59 9.68
N GLY A 20 5.01 -5.11 8.46
CA GLY A 20 6.26 -4.57 7.93
C GLY A 20 7.29 -5.63 7.58
N GLY A 21 6.85 -6.83 7.16
CA GLY A 21 7.75 -7.88 6.69
C GLY A 21 8.61 -7.45 5.50
N ASP A 22 8.05 -6.66 4.60
CA ASP A 22 8.77 -6.09 3.45
C ASP A 22 9.80 -5.04 3.87
N ILE A 23 9.50 -4.27 4.92
CA ILE A 23 10.44 -3.30 5.52
C ILE A 23 11.59 -4.06 6.17
N LEU A 24 11.31 -5.11 6.95
CA LEU A 24 12.34 -5.97 7.56
C LEU A 24 13.25 -6.57 6.49
N ALA A 25 12.68 -7.08 5.41
CA ALA A 25 13.40 -7.70 4.30
C ALA A 25 14.07 -6.71 3.34
N ASN A 26 14.05 -5.39 3.63
CA ASN A 26 14.63 -4.36 2.77
C ASN A 26 14.10 -4.35 1.33
N LYS A 27 12.85 -4.77 1.13
CA LYS A 27 12.26 -4.77 -0.21
C LYS A 27 12.02 -3.34 -0.69
N LYS A 28 12.26 -3.13 -1.98
CA LYS A 28 11.99 -1.86 -2.67
C LYS A 28 10.51 -1.76 -3.05
N THR A 29 9.64 -1.69 -2.04
CA THR A 29 8.19 -1.61 -2.23
C THR A 29 7.76 -0.26 -2.80
N PHE A 30 6.54 -0.21 -3.30
CA PHE A 30 5.98 1.00 -3.86
C PHE A 30 5.86 2.13 -2.82
N LEU A 31 5.59 1.77 -1.56
CA LEU A 31 5.54 2.69 -0.43
C LEU A 31 6.91 3.31 -0.14
N LEU A 32 7.98 2.51 -0.17
CA LEU A 32 9.35 3.00 0.07
C LEU A 32 9.77 4.00 -0.99
N ILE A 33 9.53 3.67 -2.27
CA ILE A 33 9.87 4.53 -3.39
C ILE A 33 9.18 5.88 -3.22
N ARG A 34 7.88 5.88 -2.91
CA ARG A 34 7.13 7.12 -2.68
C ARG A 34 7.63 7.90 -1.47
N ALA A 35 7.97 7.22 -0.39
CA ALA A 35 8.51 7.86 0.80
C ALA A 35 9.85 8.57 0.50
N LEU A 36 10.71 7.94 -0.30
CA LEU A 36 11.98 8.53 -0.72
C LEU A 36 11.78 9.76 -1.63
N GLU A 37 10.78 9.75 -2.51
CA GLU A 37 10.41 10.91 -3.34
C GLU A 37 9.88 12.08 -2.51
N ASN A 38 9.16 11.79 -1.41
CA ASN A 38 8.52 12.80 -0.56
C ASN A 38 9.36 13.22 0.66
N THR A 39 10.56 12.67 0.83
CA THR A 39 11.49 13.04 1.91
C THR A 39 12.68 13.82 1.36
N SER A 40 13.23 14.72 2.20
CA SER A 40 14.47 15.45 1.89
C SER A 40 15.30 15.67 3.16
N GLY A 41 16.55 16.11 3.00
CA GLY A 41 17.44 16.46 4.11
C GLY A 41 17.66 15.30 5.09
N GLU A 42 17.57 15.62 6.39
CA GLU A 42 17.80 14.67 7.48
C GLU A 42 16.83 13.49 7.44
N LYS A 43 15.55 13.73 7.14
CA LYS A 43 14.54 12.67 7.08
C LYS A 43 14.80 11.65 5.97
N HIS A 44 15.29 12.12 4.82
CA HIS A 44 15.68 11.24 3.72
C HIS A 44 16.87 10.35 4.11
N GLN A 45 17.88 10.92 4.77
CA GLN A 45 19.03 10.17 5.28
C GLN A 45 18.62 9.18 6.37
N GLN A 46 17.69 9.58 7.25
CA GLN A 46 17.13 8.71 8.28
C GLN A 46 16.42 7.51 7.67
N LEU A 47 15.55 7.71 6.66
CA LEU A 47 14.86 6.62 5.97
C LEU A 47 15.86 5.66 5.31
N LEU A 48 16.87 6.19 4.60
CA LEU A 48 17.92 5.36 3.99
C LEU A 48 18.73 4.58 5.03
N SER A 49 19.03 5.19 6.18
CA SER A 49 19.76 4.54 7.27
C SER A 49 18.94 3.41 7.90
N LEU A 50 17.65 3.64 8.17
CA LEU A 50 16.75 2.62 8.69
C LEU A 50 16.61 1.43 7.73
N MET A 51 16.52 1.67 6.43
CA MET A 51 16.48 0.62 5.41
C MET A 51 17.82 -0.14 5.26
N ARG A 52 18.87 0.22 6.00
CA ARG A 52 20.15 -0.50 6.08
C ARG A 52 20.43 -1.06 7.47
N SER A 53 19.59 -0.75 8.46
CA SER A 53 19.72 -1.28 9.82
C SER A 53 18.91 -2.55 9.99
N ASP A 54 19.25 -3.31 11.03
CA ASP A 54 18.49 -4.48 11.51
C ASP A 54 18.01 -4.24 12.96
N THR A 55 17.76 -2.97 13.29
CA THR A 55 17.28 -2.58 14.62
C THR A 55 15.83 -3.04 14.83
N PRO A 56 15.46 -3.50 16.04
CA PRO A 56 14.09 -3.92 16.34
C PRO A 56 13.03 -2.85 16.03
N GLU A 57 13.38 -1.57 16.20
CA GLU A 57 12.49 -0.42 16.02
C GLU A 57 12.39 0.02 14.55
N LYS A 58 13.09 -0.66 13.63
CA LYS A 58 13.15 -0.28 12.21
C LYS A 58 11.77 -0.15 11.58
N VAL A 59 10.92 -1.15 11.79
CA VAL A 59 9.57 -1.20 11.18
C VAL A 59 8.75 -0.01 11.65
N GLU A 60 8.65 0.18 12.97
CA GLU A 60 7.89 1.26 13.58
C GLU A 60 8.34 2.63 13.05
N ARG A 61 9.66 2.90 13.05
CA ARG A 61 10.21 4.18 12.59
C ARG A 61 9.99 4.43 11.10
N VAL A 62 10.05 3.39 10.26
CA VAL A 62 9.75 3.53 8.83
C VAL A 62 8.27 3.81 8.60
N LEU A 63 7.38 3.14 9.35
CA LEU A 63 5.94 3.40 9.28
C LEU A 63 5.59 4.82 9.72
N ASP A 64 6.25 5.35 10.75
CA ASP A 64 6.07 6.73 11.17
C ASP A 64 6.50 7.71 10.09
N ILE A 65 7.66 7.49 9.45
CA ILE A 65 8.09 8.30 8.31
C ILE A 65 7.04 8.24 7.18
N TYR A 66 6.51 7.05 6.87
CA TYR A 66 5.47 6.90 5.85
C TYR A 66 4.22 7.73 6.15
N ARG A 67 3.75 7.73 7.39
CA ARG A 67 2.60 8.55 7.82
C ARG A 67 2.93 10.04 7.74
N GLU A 68 4.11 10.44 8.23
CA GLU A 68 4.54 11.83 8.21
C GLU A 68 4.64 12.42 6.80
N VAL A 69 5.01 11.61 5.81
CA VAL A 69 5.09 12.05 4.41
C VAL A 69 3.86 11.65 3.57
N GLY A 70 2.78 11.21 4.23
CA GLY A 70 1.47 10.95 3.61
C GLY A 70 1.45 9.79 2.62
N VAL A 71 2.34 8.80 2.77
CA VAL A 71 2.43 7.63 1.87
C VAL A 71 1.22 6.71 2.04
N ASP A 72 0.70 6.59 3.26
CA ASP A 72 -0.52 5.84 3.59
C ASP A 72 -1.75 6.40 2.86
N THR A 73 -1.97 7.71 2.97
CA THR A 73 -3.10 8.42 2.34
C THR A 73 -2.97 8.43 0.82
N TRP A 74 -1.74 8.60 0.31
CA TRP A 74 -1.45 8.51 -1.11
C TRP A 74 -1.74 7.11 -1.67
N ALA A 75 -1.30 6.04 -0.99
CA ALA A 75 -1.51 4.67 -1.45
C ALA A 75 -3.01 4.33 -1.53
N ASN A 76 -3.79 4.75 -0.54
CA ASN A 76 -5.25 4.61 -0.55
C ASN A 76 -5.90 5.42 -1.69
N SER A 77 -5.47 6.66 -1.90
CA SER A 77 -5.99 7.50 -2.98
C SER A 77 -5.70 6.90 -4.36
N LEU A 78 -4.48 6.41 -4.57
CA LEU A 78 -4.07 5.79 -5.83
C LEU A 78 -4.79 4.46 -6.09
N LYS A 79 -5.01 3.66 -5.04
CA LYS A 79 -5.85 2.46 -5.12
C LYS A 79 -7.26 2.80 -5.63
N ASN A 80 -7.89 3.80 -5.03
CA ASN A 80 -9.22 4.24 -5.44
C ASN A 80 -9.24 4.77 -6.87
N GLN A 81 -8.21 5.53 -7.28
CA GLN A 81 -8.08 6.02 -8.64
C GLN A 81 -8.03 4.87 -9.66
N TYR A 82 -7.22 3.84 -9.41
CA TYR A 82 -7.14 2.67 -10.31
C TYR A 82 -8.46 1.89 -10.33
N LEU A 83 -9.13 1.74 -9.19
CA LEU A 83 -10.43 1.08 -9.12
C LEU A 83 -11.48 1.84 -9.93
N THR A 84 -11.58 3.15 -9.77
CA THR A 84 -12.48 4.00 -10.55
C THR A 84 -12.19 3.91 -12.04
N THR A 85 -10.92 3.95 -12.43
CA THR A 85 -10.49 3.83 -13.83
C THR A 85 -10.88 2.46 -14.41
N ALA A 86 -10.66 1.38 -13.65
CA ALA A 86 -11.06 0.03 -14.06
C ALA A 86 -12.58 -0.10 -14.22
N TYR A 87 -13.36 0.51 -13.32
CA TYR A 87 -14.82 0.53 -13.42
C TYR A 87 -15.33 1.34 -14.61
N GLN A 88 -14.69 2.46 -14.93
CA GLN A 88 -15.02 3.22 -16.13
C GLN A 88 -14.80 2.37 -17.38
N HIS A 89 -13.62 1.75 -17.51
CA HIS A 89 -13.33 0.87 -18.64
C HIS A 89 -14.29 -0.32 -18.73
N LEU A 90 -14.65 -0.92 -17.59
CA LEU A 90 -15.63 -2.00 -17.56
C LEU A 90 -17.02 -1.52 -18.03
N GLU A 91 -17.41 -0.30 -17.69
CA GLU A 91 -18.67 0.28 -18.13
C GLU A 91 -18.68 0.60 -19.63
N ASP A 92 -17.57 1.05 -20.19
CA ASP A 92 -17.46 1.39 -21.62
C ASP A 92 -17.59 0.16 -22.54
N ILE A 93 -17.45 -1.06 -22.01
CA ILE A 93 -17.63 -2.29 -22.79
C ILE A 93 -19.11 -2.46 -23.16
N ALA A 94 -19.38 -2.59 -24.47
CA ALA A 94 -20.70 -2.80 -25.06
C ALA A 94 -21.27 -4.21 -24.83
N VAL A 95 -21.48 -4.57 -23.56
CA VAL A 95 -22.15 -5.80 -23.12
C VAL A 95 -23.19 -5.45 -22.05
N LEU A 96 -24.17 -6.32 -21.85
CA LEU A 96 -25.17 -6.18 -20.79
C LEU A 96 -24.49 -6.00 -19.43
N SER A 97 -24.96 -5.03 -18.63
CA SER A 97 -24.40 -4.72 -17.31
C SER A 97 -24.42 -5.92 -16.36
N SER A 98 -25.36 -6.86 -16.53
CA SER A 98 -25.40 -8.12 -15.77
C SER A 98 -24.16 -8.98 -15.95
N ARG A 99 -23.54 -8.97 -17.14
CA ARG A 99 -22.30 -9.71 -17.41
C ARG A 99 -21.06 -9.08 -16.77
N LYS A 100 -21.16 -7.80 -16.38
CA LYS A 100 -20.10 -7.05 -15.69
C LYS A 100 -20.09 -7.29 -14.18
N GLN A 101 -21.19 -7.78 -13.61
CA GLN A 101 -21.36 -7.95 -12.16
C GLN A 101 -20.32 -8.88 -11.51
N PRO A 102 -19.98 -10.05 -12.07
CA PRO A 102 -18.96 -10.92 -11.45
C PRO A 102 -17.59 -10.25 -11.34
N LEU A 103 -17.22 -9.42 -12.30
CA LEU A 103 -15.95 -8.68 -12.28
C LEU A 103 -15.96 -7.55 -11.25
N ARG A 104 -17.10 -6.87 -11.07
CA ARG A 104 -17.27 -5.89 -9.99
C ARG A 104 -17.15 -6.54 -8.62
N ALA A 105 -17.87 -7.64 -8.40
CA ALA A 105 -17.82 -8.38 -7.14
C ALA A 105 -16.40 -8.86 -6.82
N LEU A 106 -15.66 -9.35 -7.82
CA LEU A 106 -14.26 -9.74 -7.64
C LEU A 106 -13.38 -8.53 -7.27
N ALA A 107 -13.54 -7.40 -7.94
CA ALA A 107 -12.77 -6.19 -7.65
C ALA A 107 -13.06 -5.66 -6.24
N GLU A 108 -14.32 -5.62 -5.82
CA GLU A 108 -14.73 -5.24 -4.46
C GLU A 108 -14.12 -6.18 -3.42
N PHE A 109 -14.18 -7.50 -3.65
CA PHE A 109 -13.59 -8.50 -2.78
C PHE A 109 -12.07 -8.31 -2.62
N LEU A 110 -11.35 -7.99 -3.70
CA LEU A 110 -9.90 -7.78 -3.65
C LEU A 110 -9.51 -6.49 -2.91
N ILE A 111 -10.34 -5.45 -2.98
CA ILE A 111 -10.07 -4.13 -2.40
C ILE A 111 -10.50 -4.04 -0.93
N GLN A 112 -11.59 -4.74 -0.55
CA GLN A 112 -12.12 -4.80 0.82
C GLN A 112 -11.50 -5.92 1.66
N ARG A 113 -10.28 -6.39 1.33
CA ARG A 113 -9.53 -7.32 2.19
C ARG A 113 -9.12 -6.63 3.51
N ASP A 114 -10.10 -6.48 4.40
CA ASP A 114 -10.02 -6.05 5.80
C ASP A 114 -10.59 -7.13 6.72
N HIS A 115 -10.64 -8.39 6.28
CA HIS A 115 -11.03 -9.55 7.11
C HIS A 115 -9.81 -10.21 7.72
#